data_AF-A0A3D1TI21-F1
#
_entry.id   AF-A0A3D1TI21-F1
#
_cell.length_a   1.000
_cell.length_b   1.000
_cell.length_c   1.000
_cell.angle_alpha   90.00
_cell.angle_beta   90.00
_cell.angle_gamma   90.00
#
_symmetry.space_group_name_H-M   'P 1'
#
loop_
_entity.id
_entity.type
_entity.pdbx_description
1 polymer ?
#
loop_
_entity_poly.entity_id
_entity_poly.type
_entity_poly.pdbx_seq_one_letter_code
_entity_poly.pdbx_strand_id
1 'polypeptide(L)'
;MPIDATVQPLLGVRGANLKRVLVILDGAADLPIRGFNGRTPLEIARMPLMDRLARMGRQGVLAEGDDPALPFEVRHLWSLLGRRPGAWQGGTGYLEALGLGLETRPDHWYLSAGLVALNDRVLETAEVPGLSEEEADELFSGLDRLGLGFSHHRQSGSRAVLEVPKSVWTWPSVCDLRHPPESMQ
;
A
#
# COMPACT_ATOMS: atom_id res chain seq x y z
N MET A 1 -25.05 -11.30 3.82
CA MET A 1 -25.03 -12.11 5.05
C MET A 1 -24.39 -11.25 6.13
N PRO A 2 -25.08 -10.94 7.25
CA PRO A 2 -24.53 -10.02 8.24
C PRO A 2 -23.29 -10.66 8.87
N ILE A 3 -22.20 -9.89 8.93
CA ILE A 3 -20.99 -10.25 9.66
C ILE A 3 -21.40 -10.43 11.12
N ASP A 4 -21.35 -11.67 11.59
CA ASP A 4 -21.60 -12.00 12.98
C ASP A 4 -20.52 -11.31 13.84
N ALA A 5 -20.95 -10.28 14.58
CA ALA A 5 -20.12 -9.48 15.46
C ALA A 5 -19.68 -10.24 16.75
N THR A 6 -19.79 -11.57 16.80
CA THR A 6 -19.42 -12.40 17.96
C THR A 6 -17.94 -12.76 18.04
N VAL A 7 -17.05 -12.16 17.24
CA VAL A 7 -15.65 -12.08 17.65
C VAL A 7 -15.55 -11.08 18.80
N GLN A 8 -15.90 -11.54 20.01
CA GLN A 8 -15.56 -10.83 21.22
C GLN A 8 -14.05 -10.56 21.16
N PRO A 9 -13.62 -9.29 21.21
CA PRO A 9 -12.20 -9.02 21.28
C PRO A 9 -11.67 -9.74 22.51
N LEU A 10 -10.53 -10.41 22.38
CA LEU A 10 -9.76 -11.03 23.48
C LEU A 10 -9.24 -9.98 24.50
N LEU A 11 -9.98 -8.88 24.71
CA LEU A 11 -9.77 -7.83 25.69
C LEU A 11 -10.14 -8.25 27.12
N GLY A 12 -10.43 -9.53 27.35
CA GLY A 12 -10.73 -10.11 28.66
C GLY A 12 -9.52 -10.30 29.60
N VAL A 13 -8.29 -10.08 29.13
CA VAL A 13 -7.11 -10.08 30.02
C VAL A 13 -6.78 -8.66 30.45
N ARG A 14 -7.66 -8.06 31.27
CA ARG A 14 -7.32 -6.86 32.02
C ARG A 14 -6.63 -7.30 33.31
N GLY A 15 -5.29 -7.19 33.38
CA GLY A 15 -4.57 -7.37 34.65
C GLY A 15 -3.14 -7.90 34.58
N ALA A 16 -2.67 -8.42 33.45
CA ALA A 16 -1.28 -8.85 33.28
C ALA A 16 -0.65 -8.13 32.08
N ASN A 17 0.61 -7.70 32.21
CA ASN A 17 1.43 -7.16 31.11
C ASN A 17 1.72 -8.25 30.07
N LEU A 18 0.69 -8.70 29.34
CA LEU A 18 0.82 -9.69 28.30
C LEU A 18 1.40 -9.01 27.05
N LYS A 19 2.60 -9.44 26.66
CA LYS A 19 3.15 -9.09 25.35
C LYS A 19 2.35 -9.82 24.28
N ARG A 20 1.92 -9.09 23.26
CA ARG A 20 1.20 -9.63 22.11
C ARG A 20 2.08 -9.46 20.87
N VAL A 21 2.10 -10.49 20.03
CA VAL A 21 2.82 -10.49 18.76
C VAL A 21 1.79 -10.74 17.67
N LEU A 22 1.74 -9.83 16.68
CA LEU A 22 1.00 -10.01 15.44
C LEU A 22 2.02 -10.38 14.36
N VAL A 23 1.81 -11.52 13.69
CA VAL A 23 2.63 -11.96 12.56
C VAL A 23 1.75 -11.93 11.33
N ILE A 24 2.16 -11.15 10.33
CA ILE A 24 1.48 -11.04 9.03
C ILE A 24 2.36 -11.77 8.02
N LEU A 25 1.76 -12.72 7.30
CA LEU A 25 2.40 -13.40 6.18
C LEU A 25 1.87 -12.75 4.90
N ASP A 26 2.59 -11.76 4.39
CA ASP A 26 2.17 -11.03 3.20
C ASP A 26 2.14 -11.96 1.98
N GLY A 27 1.10 -11.85 1.16
CA GLY A 27 0.87 -12.73 0.01
C GLY A 27 0.69 -14.22 0.32
N ALA A 28 0.43 -14.61 1.57
CA ALA A 28 0.33 -16.04 1.94
C ALA A 28 -0.94 -16.74 1.46
N ALA A 29 -2.01 -15.99 1.16
CA ALA A 29 -3.23 -16.53 0.59
C ALA A 29 -3.04 -16.74 -0.92
N ASP A 30 -3.41 -17.91 -1.42
CA ASP A 30 -3.22 -18.28 -2.82
C ASP A 30 -4.28 -19.30 -3.25
N LEU A 31 -4.35 -19.55 -4.56
CA LEU A 31 -5.29 -20.45 -5.18
C LEU A 31 -4.79 -21.91 -5.19
N PRO A 32 -5.71 -22.89 -5.20
CA PRO A 32 -5.41 -24.28 -5.46
C PRO A 32 -4.59 -24.52 -6.74
N ILE A 33 -3.49 -25.26 -6.63
CA ILE A 33 -2.65 -25.61 -7.77
C ILE A 33 -3.03 -27.00 -8.29
N ARG A 34 -3.43 -27.08 -9.57
CA ARG A 34 -3.86 -28.33 -10.21
C ARG A 34 -2.80 -29.44 -10.13
N GLY A 35 -1.53 -29.11 -10.33
CA GLY A 35 -0.40 -30.05 -10.26
C GLY A 35 -0.13 -30.62 -8.86
N PHE A 36 -0.74 -30.06 -7.82
CA PHE A 36 -0.59 -30.49 -6.43
C PHE A 36 -1.92 -30.97 -5.83
N ASN A 37 -2.72 -31.70 -6.61
CA ASN A 37 -4.01 -32.24 -6.21
C ASN A 37 -5.01 -31.18 -5.71
N GLY A 38 -4.94 -29.96 -6.28
CA GLY A 38 -5.84 -28.87 -5.88
C GLY A 38 -5.54 -28.29 -4.50
N ARG A 39 -4.29 -28.38 -4.03
CA ARG A 39 -3.84 -27.77 -2.78
C ARG A 39 -3.19 -26.42 -3.04
N THR A 40 -3.29 -25.50 -2.08
CA THR A 40 -2.59 -24.21 -2.07
C THR A 40 -1.11 -24.40 -1.67
N PRO A 41 -0.21 -23.47 -2.03
CA PRO A 41 1.18 -23.44 -1.54
C PRO A 41 1.30 -23.61 -0.02
N LEU A 42 0.45 -22.92 0.76
CA LEU A 42 0.49 -22.97 2.21
C LEU A 42 0.13 -24.36 2.75
N GLU A 43 -0.78 -25.08 2.08
CA GLU A 43 -1.10 -26.47 2.43
C GLU A 43 0.04 -27.42 2.07
N ILE A 44 0.73 -27.20 0.95
CA ILE A 44 1.81 -28.06 0.46
C ILE A 44 3.08 -27.88 1.30
N ALA A 45 3.34 -26.66 1.77
CA ALA A 45 4.53 -26.30 2.53
C ALA A 45 4.63 -27.09 3.85
N ARG A 46 5.83 -27.62 4.14
CA ARG A 46 6.10 -28.29 5.42
C ARG A 46 6.35 -27.26 6.52
N MET A 47 5.32 -26.91 7.29
CA MET A 47 5.36 -25.85 8.30
C MET A 47 5.02 -26.35 9.72
N PRO A 48 5.84 -27.24 10.33
CA PRO A 48 5.49 -27.93 11.57
C PRO A 48 5.21 -26.99 12.77
N LEU A 49 5.85 -25.83 12.81
CA LEU A 49 5.60 -24.81 13.84
C LEU A 49 4.25 -24.12 13.65
N MET A 50 3.91 -23.77 12.40
CA MET A 50 2.61 -23.15 12.08
C MET A 50 1.48 -24.15 12.32
N ASP A 51 1.66 -25.41 11.92
CA ASP A 51 0.68 -26.47 12.17
C ASP A 51 0.44 -26.68 13.67
N ARG A 52 1.50 -26.60 14.47
CA ARG A 52 1.41 -26.68 15.94
C ARG A 52 0.66 -25.49 16.51
N LEU A 53 0.97 -24.27 16.06
CA LEU A 53 0.27 -23.05 16.51
C LEU A 53 -1.21 -23.10 16.15
N ALA A 54 -1.55 -23.52 14.93
CA ALA A 54 -2.92 -23.69 14.47
C ALA A 54 -3.70 -24.69 15.34
N ARG A 55 -3.08 -25.84 15.69
CA ARG A 55 -3.68 -26.86 16.57
C ARG A 55 -3.83 -26.44 18.03
N MET A 56 -2.92 -25.61 18.54
CA MET A 56 -2.94 -25.13 19.93
C MET A 56 -3.77 -23.86 20.13
N GLY A 57 -4.07 -23.14 19.05
CA GLY A 57 -4.75 -21.85 19.08
C GLY A 57 -6.20 -21.92 18.63
N ARG A 58 -6.68 -20.78 18.12
CA ARG A 58 -7.97 -20.66 17.44
C ARG A 58 -7.73 -20.25 16.00
N GLN A 59 -8.54 -20.79 15.10
CA GLN A 59 -8.48 -20.53 13.67
C GLN A 59 -9.77 -19.82 13.25
N GLY A 60 -9.67 -19.04 12.18
CA GLY A 60 -10.79 -18.33 11.58
C GLY A 60 -10.38 -17.72 10.26
N VAL A 61 -11.37 -17.26 9.49
CA VAL A 61 -11.15 -16.51 8.26
C VAL A 61 -11.33 -15.04 8.56
N LEU A 62 -10.31 -14.23 8.23
CA LEU A 62 -10.45 -12.79 8.22
C LEU A 62 -10.90 -12.37 6.81
N ALA A 63 -12.16 -11.97 6.69
CA ALA A 63 -12.67 -11.34 5.48
C ALA A 63 -12.70 -9.83 5.72
N GLU A 64 -12.05 -9.07 4.85
CA GLU A 64 -12.17 -7.62 4.88
C GLU A 64 -13.49 -7.17 4.28
N GLY A 65 -14.02 -6.05 4.78
CA GLY A 65 -15.09 -5.36 4.09
C GLY A 65 -14.59 -4.65 2.83
N ASP A 66 -15.47 -4.52 1.84
CA ASP A 66 -15.23 -3.72 0.64
C ASP A 66 -15.44 -2.24 0.96
N ASP A 67 -14.44 -1.60 1.59
CA ASP A 67 -14.37 -0.13 1.63
C ASP A 67 -13.59 0.35 0.38
N PRO A 68 -14.25 1.00 -0.59
CA PRO A 68 -13.60 1.49 -1.81
C PRO A 68 -12.77 2.75 -1.59
N ALA A 69 -12.84 3.37 -0.39
CA ALA A 69 -12.19 4.66 -0.12
C ALA A 69 -10.69 4.54 0.21
N LEU A 70 -10.18 3.33 0.47
CA LEU A 70 -8.78 3.10 0.83
C LEU A 70 -8.14 2.08 -0.12
N PRO A 71 -6.88 2.30 -0.56
CA PRO A 71 -6.10 1.24 -1.20
C PRO A 71 -6.05 -0.01 -0.32
N PHE A 72 -6.12 -1.18 -0.95
CA PHE A 72 -6.29 -2.47 -0.26
C PHE A 72 -5.24 -2.71 0.84
N GLU A 73 -3.97 -2.47 0.54
CA GLU A 73 -2.84 -2.66 1.47
C GLU A 73 -2.97 -1.80 2.75
N VAL A 74 -3.39 -0.54 2.55
CA VAL A 74 -3.64 0.42 3.62
C VAL A 74 -4.84 -0.02 4.45
N ARG A 75 -5.91 -0.47 3.81
CA ARG A 75 -7.09 -0.96 4.54
C ARG A 75 -6.78 -2.18 5.41
N HIS A 76 -5.96 -3.12 4.93
CA HIS A 76 -5.60 -4.35 5.64
C HIS A 76 -4.89 -4.06 6.96
N LEU A 77 -3.80 -3.32 6.88
CA LEU A 77 -2.98 -3.02 8.05
C LEU A 77 -3.77 -2.24 9.12
N TRP A 78 -4.59 -1.26 8.70
CA TRP A 78 -5.39 -0.48 9.66
C TRP A 78 -6.48 -1.31 10.32
N SER A 79 -7.12 -2.20 9.56
CA SER A 79 -8.14 -3.10 10.10
C SER A 79 -7.53 -4.03 11.15
N LEU A 80 -6.34 -4.58 10.88
CA LEU A 80 -5.60 -5.42 11.83
C LEU A 80 -5.15 -4.66 13.08
N LEU A 81 -4.79 -3.38 12.95
CA LEU A 81 -4.44 -2.51 14.07
C LEU A 81 -5.66 -1.98 14.85
N GLY A 82 -6.88 -2.37 14.47
CA GLY A 82 -8.11 -2.01 15.17
C GLY A 82 -8.56 -0.57 14.94
N ARG A 83 -8.13 0.06 13.84
CA ARG A 83 -8.58 1.41 13.46
C ARG A 83 -9.98 1.33 12.86
N ARG A 84 -10.80 2.34 13.13
CA ARG A 84 -12.16 2.43 12.55
C ARG A 84 -12.08 2.80 11.07
N PRO A 85 -12.94 2.22 10.21
CA PRO A 85 -13.13 2.69 8.84
C PRO A 85 -13.41 4.20 8.81
N GLY A 86 -12.81 4.92 7.85
CA GLY A 86 -12.96 6.37 7.71
C GLY A 86 -12.17 7.25 8.70
N ALA A 87 -11.46 6.68 9.67
CA ALA A 87 -10.60 7.45 10.59
C ALA A 87 -9.28 7.91 9.97
N TRP A 88 -8.94 7.39 8.79
CA TRP A 88 -7.70 7.68 8.08
C TRP A 88 -7.99 8.51 6.84
N GLN A 89 -7.23 9.60 6.66
CA GLN A 89 -7.37 10.52 5.52
C GLN A 89 -6.10 10.59 4.65
N GLY A 90 -5.11 9.73 4.89
CA GLY A 90 -3.89 9.64 4.08
C GLY A 90 -4.02 8.64 2.93
N GLY A 91 -3.32 8.86 1.83
CA GLY A 91 -3.15 7.85 0.77
C GLY A 91 -1.90 6.99 0.95
N THR A 92 -1.63 6.07 0.02
CA THR A 92 -0.39 5.28 -0.01
C THR A 92 0.87 6.15 0.01
N GLY A 93 0.87 7.26 -0.74
CA GLY A 93 2.00 8.20 -0.75
C GLY A 93 2.32 8.80 0.62
N TYR A 94 1.31 9.01 1.47
CA TYR A 94 1.51 9.47 2.85
C TYR A 94 2.23 8.42 3.71
N LEU A 95 1.89 7.14 3.55
CA LEU A 95 2.60 6.06 4.24
C LEU A 95 4.01 5.88 3.75
N GLU A 96 4.21 5.91 2.44
CA GLU A 96 5.54 5.81 1.86
C GLU A 96 6.43 6.97 2.33
N ALA A 97 5.89 8.18 2.44
CA ALA A 97 6.60 9.32 3.02
C ALA A 97 7.07 9.03 4.46
N LEU A 98 6.17 8.52 5.31
CA LEU A 98 6.53 8.11 6.66
C LEU A 98 7.55 6.96 6.68
N GLY A 99 7.44 6.01 5.75
CA GLY A 99 8.38 4.89 5.60
C GLY A 99 9.79 5.34 5.20
N LEU A 100 9.89 6.43 4.44
CA LEU A 100 11.16 7.12 4.13
C LEU A 100 11.69 7.98 5.28
N GLY A 101 10.95 8.10 6.39
CA GLY A 101 11.33 8.91 7.54
C GLY A 101 11.02 10.41 7.39
N LEU A 102 10.15 10.79 6.47
CA LEU A 102 9.76 12.19 6.28
C LEU A 102 8.80 12.65 7.39
N GLU A 103 8.97 13.88 7.85
CA GLU A 103 7.99 14.57 8.67
C GLU A 103 6.88 15.13 7.78
N THR A 104 5.70 14.51 7.82
CA THR A 104 4.59 14.93 6.97
C THR A 104 3.93 16.22 7.46
N ARG A 105 3.48 17.04 6.52
CA ARG A 105 2.84 18.33 6.80
C ARG A 105 1.39 18.40 6.33
N PRO A 106 0.47 18.99 7.11
CA PRO A 106 -0.95 19.10 6.72
C PRO A 106 -1.21 19.96 5.48
N ASP A 107 -0.29 20.88 5.16
CA ASP A 107 -0.34 21.79 4.01
C ASP A 107 0.25 21.17 2.72
N HIS A 108 0.63 19.90 2.74
CA HIS A 108 1.20 19.18 1.61
C HIS A 108 0.38 17.94 1.23
N TRP A 109 0.46 17.57 -0.04
CA TRP A 109 0.08 16.25 -0.55
C TRP A 109 1.33 15.37 -0.64
N TYR A 110 1.16 14.09 -0.32
CA TYR A 110 2.18 13.07 -0.49
C TYR A 110 1.64 12.01 -1.45
N LEU A 111 2.28 11.87 -2.60
CA LEU A 111 1.82 11.04 -3.69
C LEU A 111 2.88 9.98 -4.01
N SER A 112 2.46 8.72 -4.09
CA SER A 112 3.32 7.66 -4.63
C SER A 112 3.45 7.89 -6.13
N ALA A 113 4.68 7.92 -6.63
CA ALA A 113 4.98 8.10 -8.04
C ALA A 113 6.01 7.07 -8.52
N GLY A 114 5.94 6.78 -9.83
CA GLY A 114 6.88 5.90 -10.50
C GLY A 114 7.24 6.44 -11.88
N LEU A 115 8.49 6.24 -12.30
CA LEU A 115 8.90 6.43 -13.68
C LEU A 115 8.27 5.33 -14.53
N VAL A 116 7.75 5.72 -15.69
CA VAL A 116 7.09 4.83 -16.65
C VAL A 116 7.69 5.02 -18.03
N ALA A 117 7.63 3.99 -18.87
CA ALA A 117 8.04 4.07 -20.27
C ALA A 117 6.83 4.41 -21.14
N LEU A 118 6.99 5.44 -21.98
CA LEU A 118 5.99 5.86 -22.96
C LEU A 118 6.54 5.70 -24.37
N ASN A 119 5.72 5.19 -25.29
CA ASN A 119 5.98 5.19 -26.72
C ASN A 119 4.88 5.97 -27.43
N ASP A 120 5.23 7.09 -28.08
CA ASP A 120 4.27 7.98 -28.74
C ASP A 120 3.04 8.34 -27.88
N ARG A 121 3.28 8.59 -26.58
CA ARG A 121 2.27 8.89 -25.53
C ARG A 121 1.42 7.70 -25.08
N VAL A 122 1.68 6.50 -25.59
CA VAL A 122 1.07 5.26 -25.10
C VAL A 122 1.94 4.73 -23.96
N LEU A 123 1.30 4.40 -22.84
CA LEU A 123 1.96 3.72 -21.73
C LEU A 123 2.37 2.32 -22.18
N GLU A 124 3.68 2.10 -22.32
CA GLU A 124 4.22 0.80 -22.70
C GLU A 124 4.32 -0.11 -21.48
N THR A 125 4.84 0.42 -20.37
CA THR A 125 4.92 -0.31 -19.10
C THR A 125 4.98 0.65 -17.91
N ALA A 126 4.34 0.24 -16.82
CA ALA A 126 4.37 0.93 -15.52
C ALA A 126 5.65 0.63 -14.71
N GLU A 127 6.37 -0.44 -15.07
CA GLU A 127 7.67 -0.80 -14.51
C GLU A 127 8.69 -0.77 -15.65
N VAL A 128 9.70 0.08 -15.56
CA VAL A 128 10.73 0.24 -16.61
C VAL A 128 11.75 -0.89 -16.46
N PRO A 129 11.72 -1.95 -17.31
CA PRO A 129 12.56 -3.11 -17.12
C PRO A 129 14.01 -2.75 -17.44
N GLY A 130 14.93 -3.12 -16.55
CA GLY A 130 16.36 -2.87 -16.74
C GLY A 130 16.82 -1.44 -16.45
N LEU A 131 15.95 -0.57 -15.94
CA LEU A 131 16.35 0.74 -15.44
C LEU A 131 17.33 0.58 -14.28
N SER A 132 18.56 1.08 -14.45
CA SER A 132 19.55 1.07 -13.38
C SER A 132 19.25 2.12 -12.31
N GLU A 133 19.86 1.99 -11.14
CA GLU A 133 19.73 3.00 -10.08
C GLU A 133 20.36 4.33 -10.51
N GLU A 134 21.48 4.29 -11.26
CA GLU A 134 22.13 5.48 -11.79
C GLU A 134 21.26 6.23 -12.81
N GLU A 135 20.60 5.49 -13.72
CA GLU A 135 19.68 6.08 -14.70
C GLU A 135 18.44 6.68 -14.02
N ALA A 136 17.88 5.98 -13.03
CA ALA A 136 16.78 6.49 -12.23
C ALA A 136 17.17 7.80 -11.51
N ASP A 137 18.34 7.83 -10.86
CA ASP A 137 18.83 9.03 -10.18
C ASP A 137 19.04 10.20 -11.14
N GLU A 138 19.54 9.95 -12.36
CA GLU A 138 19.68 10.99 -13.39
C GLU A 138 18.31 11.55 -13.81
N LEU A 139 17.33 10.68 -14.04
CA LEU A 139 15.97 11.07 -14.42
C LEU A 139 15.27 11.89 -13.32
N PHE A 140 15.35 11.45 -12.07
CA PHE A 140 14.78 12.18 -10.94
C PHE A 140 15.49 13.52 -10.70
N SER A 141 16.82 13.57 -10.81
CA SER A 141 17.59 14.83 -10.78
C SER A 141 17.21 15.77 -11.92
N GLY A 142 16.73 15.22 -13.04
CA GLY A 142 16.17 15.99 -14.15
C GLY A 142 14.89 16.73 -13.78
N LEU A 143 14.04 16.16 -12.93
CA LEU A 143 12.79 16.79 -12.48
C LEU A 143 13.05 18.08 -11.70
N ASP A 144 14.09 18.11 -10.87
CA ASP A 144 14.46 19.30 -10.09
C ASP A 144 14.76 20.50 -11.00
N ARG A 145 15.34 20.24 -12.18
CA ARG A 145 15.67 21.28 -13.17
C ARG A 145 14.45 21.85 -13.89
N LEU A 146 13.32 21.12 -13.88
CA LEU A 146 12.08 21.57 -14.53
C LEU A 146 11.29 22.57 -13.68
N GLY A 147 11.63 22.73 -12.40
CA GLY A 147 11.00 23.74 -11.54
C GLY A 147 9.51 23.53 -11.34
N LEU A 148 9.06 22.26 -11.22
CA LEU A 148 7.64 21.87 -11.21
C LEU A 148 6.89 22.25 -9.91
N GLY A 149 7.56 22.87 -8.95
CA GLY A 149 6.96 23.35 -7.70
C GLY A 149 6.64 22.25 -6.68
N PHE A 150 7.15 21.04 -6.88
CA PHE A 150 7.11 19.94 -5.91
C PHE A 150 8.52 19.40 -5.65
N SER A 151 8.67 18.71 -4.52
CA SER A 151 9.87 17.94 -4.20
C SER A 151 9.61 16.47 -4.43
N HIS A 152 10.65 15.70 -4.73
CA HIS A 152 10.58 14.25 -4.86
C HIS A 152 11.56 13.60 -3.88
N HIS A 153 11.17 12.43 -3.36
CA HIS A 153 11.92 11.67 -2.38
C HIS A 153 12.10 10.24 -2.90
N ARG A 154 13.33 9.91 -3.27
CA ARG A 154 13.67 8.65 -3.95
C ARG A 154 13.44 7.41 -3.08
N GLN A 155 12.81 6.41 -3.69
CA GLN A 155 12.85 5.01 -3.26
C GLN A 155 13.77 4.24 -4.22
N SER A 156 13.91 2.92 -4.09
CA SER A 156 14.66 2.10 -5.07
C SER A 156 13.99 2.02 -6.44
N GLY A 157 14.78 1.80 -7.50
CA GLY A 157 14.27 1.52 -8.85
C GLY A 157 13.56 2.71 -9.50
N SER A 158 12.32 2.55 -9.95
CA SER A 158 11.58 3.63 -10.63
C SER A 158 10.74 4.49 -9.67
N ARG A 159 10.75 4.23 -8.36
CA ARG A 159 9.75 4.79 -7.43
C ARG A 159 10.26 6.02 -6.66
N ALA A 160 9.34 6.91 -6.33
CA ALA A 160 9.55 8.04 -5.45
C ALA A 160 8.25 8.49 -4.79
N VAL A 161 8.37 9.25 -3.70
CA VAL A 161 7.25 10.03 -3.14
C VAL A 161 7.37 11.46 -3.60
N LEU A 162 6.29 12.01 -4.17
CA LEU A 162 6.20 13.44 -4.44
C LEU A 162 5.60 14.14 -3.23
N GLU A 163 6.30 15.16 -2.75
CA GLU A 163 5.84 16.10 -1.75
C GLU A 163 5.43 17.40 -2.45
N VAL A 164 4.14 17.69 -2.41
CA VAL A 164 3.54 18.76 -3.20
C VAL A 164 2.83 19.74 -2.27
N PRO A 165 3.20 21.02 -2.24
CA PRO A 165 2.45 22.02 -1.50
C PRO A 165 1.01 22.13 -2.04
N LYS A 166 0.02 22.19 -1.15
CA LYS A 166 -1.40 22.36 -1.54
C LYS A 166 -1.66 23.69 -2.27
N SER A 167 -0.78 24.67 -2.11
CA SER A 167 -0.79 25.93 -2.86
C SER A 167 -0.38 25.78 -4.32
N VAL A 168 0.43 24.75 -4.63
CA VAL A 168 0.89 24.44 -5.97
C VAL A 168 -0.15 23.57 -6.67
N TRP A 169 -0.64 22.51 -6.01
CA TRP A 169 -1.68 21.63 -6.56
C TRP A 169 -2.95 21.60 -5.69
N THR A 170 -4.05 22.15 -6.23
CA THR A 170 -5.38 22.10 -5.62
C THR A 170 -6.21 20.95 -6.22
N TRP A 171 -6.69 20.02 -5.40
CA TRP A 171 -7.71 19.08 -5.87
C TRP A 171 -8.98 19.86 -6.28
N PRO A 172 -9.59 19.66 -7.48
CA PRO A 172 -9.48 18.50 -8.38
C PRO A 172 -8.66 18.72 -9.67
N SER A 173 -7.90 19.81 -9.80
CA SER A 173 -7.32 20.25 -11.09
C SER A 173 -6.27 19.32 -11.72
N VAL A 174 -5.90 18.22 -11.04
CA VAL A 174 -4.82 17.31 -11.46
C VAL A 174 -5.31 15.88 -11.77
N CYS A 175 -6.49 15.47 -11.29
CA CYS A 175 -6.92 14.07 -11.40
C CYS A 175 -8.41 13.86 -11.68
N ASP A 176 -9.11 14.83 -12.30
CA ASP A 176 -10.30 14.44 -13.06
C ASP A 176 -9.90 14.01 -14.47
N LEU A 177 -9.41 12.77 -14.62
CA LEU A 177 -9.19 12.16 -15.94
C LEU A 177 -10.50 12.01 -16.75
N ARG A 178 -11.66 12.29 -16.14
CA ARG A 178 -12.94 12.39 -16.86
C ARG A 178 -13.13 13.76 -17.53
N HIS A 179 -12.40 14.78 -17.10
CA HIS A 179 -12.44 16.15 -17.64
C HIS A 179 -11.03 16.77 -17.63
N PRO A 180 -10.14 16.40 -18.58
CA PRO A 180 -8.82 17.02 -18.67
C PRO A 180 -8.94 18.53 -18.93
N PRO A 181 -8.04 19.36 -18.38
CA PRO A 181 -8.03 20.79 -18.65
C PRO A 181 -7.84 21.07 -20.15
N GLU A 182 -8.52 22.09 -20.68
CA GLU A 182 -8.50 22.43 -22.12
C GLU A 182 -7.09 22.65 -22.68
N SER A 183 -6.13 23.05 -21.84
CA SER A 183 -4.71 23.20 -22.21
C SER A 183 -4.01 21.88 -22.56
N MET A 184 -4.66 20.74 -22.35
CA MET A 184 -4.16 19.38 -22.63
C MET A 184 -4.88 18.70 -23.81
N GLN A 185 -5.82 19.40 -24.48
CA GLN A 185 -6.47 18.99 -25.73
C GLN A 185 -5.81 19.69 -26.93
#